data_AF-A0A6N8TE19-F1
#
_entry.id   AF-A0A6N8TE19-F1
#
_cell.length_a   1.000
_cell.length_b   1.000
_cell.length_c   1.000
_cell.angle_alpha   90.00
_cell.angle_beta   90.00
_cell.angle_gamma   90.00
#
_symmetry.space_group_name_H-M   'P 1'
#
loop_
_entity.id
_entity.type
_entity.pdbx_description
1 polymer ?
#
loop_
_entity_poly.entity_id
_entity_poly.type
_entity_poly.pdbx_seq_one_letter_code
_entity_poly.pdbx_strand_id
1 'polypeptide(L)'
;MKKIVTGTIAALAVLVCTGLPALGGEVRIEIDAEGYSEADAMVALEIFRRNCRPLGDEFWSDVTEARVDIRQETAPHRLARGWKADVHLSLKYSDEPQVGPSYASGAGILRGHTLHYNLGGGETPGFLATKQSSQYLCGLSFDDKGDDLFVPVPEFIFLDR
;
A
#
# COMPACT_ATOMS: atom_id res chain seq x y z
N MET A 1 -14.00 2.71 -14.13
CA MET A 1 -14.06 1.52 -15.04
C MET A 1 -13.20 0.45 -14.39
N LYS A 2 -13.79 -0.62 -13.86
CA LYS A 2 -13.03 -1.65 -13.14
C LYS A 2 -12.14 -2.44 -14.12
N LYS A 3 -10.82 -2.42 -13.91
CA LYS A 3 -9.87 -3.26 -14.65
C LYS A 3 -9.07 -4.12 -13.67
N ILE A 4 -8.83 -5.37 -14.06
CA ILE A 4 -7.98 -6.31 -13.33
C ILE A 4 -6.72 -6.44 -14.17
N VAL A 5 -5.56 -6.12 -13.57
CA VAL A 5 -4.26 -6.25 -14.23
C VAL A 5 -3.39 -7.18 -13.41
N THR A 6 -2.83 -8.19 -14.06
CA THR A 6 -1.81 -9.05 -13.48
C THR A 6 -0.45 -8.45 -13.81
N GLY A 7 0.28 -7.97 -12.79
CA GLY A 7 1.56 -7.27 -12.97
C GLY A 7 2.75 -8.20 -12.79
N THR A 8 3.48 -8.48 -13.87
CA THR A 8 4.75 -9.23 -13.82
C THR A 8 5.93 -8.28 -14.08
N ILE A 9 6.85 -8.13 -13.12
CA ILE A 9 8.09 -7.34 -13.33
C ILE A 9 9.10 -8.20 -14.09
N ALA A 10 9.32 -7.90 -15.36
CA ALA A 10 10.29 -8.61 -16.21
C ALA A 10 11.71 -8.08 -15.97
N ALA A 11 12.56 -8.91 -15.35
CA ALA A 11 14.01 -8.69 -15.30
C ALA A 11 14.66 -9.13 -16.62
N LEU A 12 15.52 -8.28 -17.20
CA LEU A 12 16.33 -8.60 -18.38
C LEU A 12 17.38 -9.66 -17.98
N ALA A 13 17.18 -10.92 -18.38
CA ALA A 13 17.99 -12.05 -17.96
C ALA A 13 19.18 -12.30 -18.89
N VAL A 14 20.40 -12.20 -18.35
CA VAL A 14 21.58 -12.93 -18.85
C VAL A 14 21.51 -14.34 -18.25
N LEU A 15 21.50 -15.35 -19.11
CA LEU A 15 21.33 -16.76 -18.76
C LEU A 15 22.48 -17.28 -17.89
N VAL A 16 22.22 -17.50 -16.61
CA VAL A 16 22.91 -18.52 -15.80
C VAL A 16 21.83 -19.37 -15.13
N CYS A 17 21.73 -20.63 -15.55
CA CYS A 17 20.83 -21.62 -14.98
C CYS A 17 21.28 -21.99 -13.57
N THR A 18 20.74 -21.31 -12.57
CA THR A 18 20.53 -21.86 -11.22
C THR A 18 19.05 -21.77 -10.94
N GLY A 19 18.39 -22.93 -10.83
CA GLY A 19 16.98 -23.02 -10.46
C GLY A 19 16.75 -22.43 -9.08
N LEU A 20 16.33 -21.17 -9.04
CA LEU A 20 15.71 -20.54 -7.89
C LEU A 20 14.19 -20.66 -8.09
N PRO A 21 13.44 -21.21 -7.13
CA PRO A 21 11.99 -21.07 -7.17
C PRO A 21 11.68 -19.57 -7.11
N ALA A 22 10.89 -19.07 -8.06
CA ALA A 22 10.24 -17.78 -7.94
C ALA A 22 9.23 -17.89 -6.78
N LEU A 23 9.72 -17.75 -5.54
CA LEU A 23 8.89 -17.62 -4.33
C LEU A 23 8.37 -16.18 -4.22
N GLY A 24 7.87 -15.63 -5.32
CA GLY A 24 7.12 -14.39 -5.34
C GLY A 24 5.71 -14.73 -5.77
N GLY A 25 4.77 -14.79 -4.81
CA GLY A 25 3.36 -14.85 -5.16
C GLY A 25 3.01 -13.65 -6.05
N GLU A 26 2.30 -13.91 -7.14
CA GLU A 26 1.84 -12.84 -8.02
C GLU A 26 0.75 -12.03 -7.28
N VAL A 27 0.99 -10.74 -7.04
CA VAL A 27 0.03 -9.85 -6.37
C VAL A 27 -1.08 -9.50 -7.36
N ARG A 28 -2.34 -9.80 -7.04
CA ARG A 28 -3.48 -9.34 -7.86
C ARG A 28 -3.68 -7.84 -7.67
N ILE A 29 -3.63 -7.06 -8.74
CA ILE A 29 -3.84 -5.61 -8.66
C ILE A 29 -5.19 -5.23 -9.28
N GLU A 30 -6.05 -4.61 -8.48
CA GLU A 30 -7.36 -4.07 -8.89
C GLU A 30 -7.32 -2.54 -8.80
N ILE A 31 -7.65 -1.85 -9.91
CA ILE A 31 -7.59 -0.39 -9.97
C ILE A 31 -8.97 0.15 -10.36
N ASP A 32 -9.46 1.09 -9.56
CA ASP A 32 -10.52 2.03 -9.90
C ASP A 32 -9.98 3.45 -9.70
N ALA A 33 -9.90 4.23 -10.76
CA ALA A 33 -9.15 5.49 -10.76
C ALA A 33 -9.98 6.59 -11.43
N GLU A 34 -10.92 7.17 -10.69
CA GLU A 34 -11.79 8.22 -11.23
C GLU A 34 -10.97 9.50 -11.50
N GLY A 35 -10.87 9.91 -12.77
CA GLY A 35 -10.09 11.09 -13.16
C GLY A 35 -8.57 10.89 -13.16
N TYR A 36 -8.10 9.66 -12.93
CA TYR A 36 -6.68 9.30 -12.89
C TYR A 36 -6.36 8.19 -13.89
N SER A 37 -5.11 8.08 -14.32
CA SER A 37 -4.66 6.97 -15.16
C SER A 37 -4.23 5.77 -14.32
N GLU A 38 -4.21 4.59 -14.93
CA GLU A 38 -3.65 3.38 -14.33
C GLU A 38 -2.17 3.56 -13.95
N ALA A 39 -1.41 4.31 -14.75
CA ALA A 39 -0.02 4.63 -14.46
C ALA A 39 0.13 5.47 -13.19
N ASP A 40 -0.78 6.42 -12.93
CA ASP A 40 -0.79 7.21 -11.69
C ASP A 40 -1.02 6.30 -10.46
N ALA A 41 -1.95 5.34 -10.57
CA ALA A 41 -2.21 4.37 -9.52
C ALA A 41 -0.99 3.48 -9.23
N MET A 42 -0.29 3.03 -10.27
CA MET A 42 0.92 2.23 -10.13
C MET A 42 2.09 3.03 -9.55
N VAL A 43 2.24 4.30 -9.92
CA VAL A 43 3.23 5.22 -9.32
C VAL A 43 2.92 5.43 -7.84
N ALA A 44 1.66 5.63 -7.47
CA ALA A 44 1.25 5.77 -6.08
C ALA A 44 1.58 4.52 -5.25
N LEU A 45 1.29 3.33 -5.80
CA LEU A 45 1.60 2.05 -5.18
C LEU A 45 3.11 1.86 -4.97
N GLU A 46 3.92 2.17 -5.96
CA GLU A 46 5.38 2.05 -5.86
C GLU A 46 5.97 3.03 -4.83
N ILE A 47 5.53 4.29 -4.84
CA ILE A 47 5.94 5.28 -3.83
C ILE A 47 5.54 4.79 -2.43
N PHE A 48 4.32 4.28 -2.26
CA PHE A 48 3.86 3.72 -1.01
C PHE A 48 4.78 2.58 -0.54
N ARG A 49 5.10 1.61 -1.39
CA ARG A 49 5.97 0.47 -1.04
C ARG A 49 7.34 0.93 -0.54
N ARG A 50 7.93 1.94 -1.16
CA ARG A 50 9.25 2.44 -0.71
C ARG A 50 9.21 3.10 0.68
N ASN A 51 8.06 3.66 1.06
CA ASN A 51 7.88 4.47 2.27
C ASN A 51 7.21 3.72 3.43
N CYS A 52 6.42 2.68 3.16
CA CYS A 52 5.84 1.79 4.17
C CYS A 52 6.74 0.56 4.35
N ARG A 53 7.76 0.67 5.21
CA ARG A 53 8.71 -0.43 5.50
C ARG A 53 8.53 -0.93 6.92
N PRO A 54 8.54 -2.24 7.19
CA PRO A 54 9.04 -3.32 6.33
C PRO A 54 8.04 -3.91 5.31
N LEU A 55 6.76 -3.52 5.31
CA LEU A 55 5.75 -4.15 4.44
C LEU A 55 6.09 -4.08 2.95
N GLY A 56 6.53 -2.92 2.48
CA GLY A 56 6.73 -2.65 1.05
C GLY A 56 8.02 -3.25 0.47
N ASP A 57 8.95 -3.69 1.31
CA ASP A 57 10.17 -4.41 0.92
C ASP A 57 10.17 -5.86 1.42
N GLU A 58 10.37 -6.10 2.71
CA GLU A 58 10.60 -7.41 3.30
C GLU A 58 9.36 -8.30 3.23
N PHE A 59 8.16 -7.76 3.48
CA PHE A 59 6.94 -8.55 3.59
C PHE A 59 6.04 -8.47 2.35
N TRP A 60 6.51 -7.84 1.27
CA TRP A 60 5.67 -7.60 0.10
C TRP A 60 5.21 -8.89 -0.57
N SER A 61 6.04 -9.94 -0.52
CA SER A 61 5.68 -11.27 -1.06
C SER A 61 4.51 -11.93 -0.34
N ASP A 62 4.14 -11.47 0.86
CA ASP A 62 2.98 -11.95 1.61
C ASP A 62 1.71 -11.14 1.34
N VAL A 63 1.78 -10.11 0.49
CA VAL A 63 0.61 -9.41 -0.03
C VAL A 63 0.05 -10.19 -1.20
N THR A 64 -1.21 -10.61 -1.14
CA THR A 64 -1.83 -11.41 -2.20
C THR A 64 -2.70 -10.58 -3.14
N GLU A 65 -3.18 -9.44 -2.67
CA GLU A 65 -4.00 -8.52 -3.45
C GLU A 65 -3.73 -7.06 -3.05
N ALA A 66 -3.67 -6.18 -4.03
CA ALA A 66 -3.63 -4.74 -3.86
C ALA A 66 -4.80 -4.11 -4.63
N ARG A 67 -5.65 -3.39 -3.92
CA ARG A 67 -6.74 -2.60 -4.51
C ARG A 67 -6.47 -1.11 -4.34
N VAL A 68 -6.46 -0.39 -5.45
CA VAL A 68 -6.26 1.07 -5.50
C VAL A 68 -7.56 1.71 -5.96
N ASP A 69 -8.17 2.52 -5.10
CA ASP A 69 -9.38 3.29 -5.39
C ASP A 69 -9.07 4.79 -5.29
N ILE A 70 -9.09 5.50 -6.41
CA ILE A 70 -8.83 6.94 -6.48
C ILE A 70 -10.13 7.68 -6.72
N ARG A 71 -10.43 8.63 -5.83
CA ARG A 71 -11.65 9.44 -5.84
C ARG A 71 -11.40 10.83 -5.29
N GLN A 72 -12.39 11.72 -5.46
CA GLN A 72 -12.37 13.03 -4.82
C GLN A 72 -12.37 12.91 -3.28
N GLU A 73 -11.54 13.73 -2.62
CA GLU A 73 -11.48 13.78 -1.16
C GLU A 73 -12.69 14.52 -0.57
N THR A 74 -13.23 14.01 0.54
CA THR A 74 -14.39 14.57 1.24
C THR A 74 -14.25 14.59 2.77
N ALA A 75 -13.26 13.90 3.34
CA ALA A 75 -13.04 13.82 4.77
C ALA A 75 -12.38 15.11 5.30
N PRO A 76 -12.97 15.81 6.29
CA PRO A 76 -12.48 17.11 6.75
C PRO A 76 -11.03 17.15 7.18
N HIS A 77 -10.54 16.10 7.85
CA HIS A 77 -9.16 16.03 8.34
C HIS A 77 -8.12 15.84 7.22
N ARG A 78 -8.52 15.29 6.06
CA ARG A 78 -7.68 15.17 4.86
C ARG A 78 -7.78 16.42 3.99
N LEU A 79 -8.97 17.02 3.89
CA LEU A 79 -9.11 18.34 3.27
C LEU A 79 -8.27 19.41 3.98
N ALA A 80 -8.20 19.36 5.32
CA ALA A 80 -7.34 20.24 6.11
C ALA A 80 -5.83 20.06 5.85
N ARG A 81 -5.44 18.97 5.18
CA ARG A 81 -4.08 18.70 4.69
C ARG A 81 -3.86 19.17 3.25
N GLY A 82 -4.86 19.81 2.66
CA GLY A 82 -4.87 20.24 1.26
C GLY A 82 -5.14 19.11 0.26
N TRP A 83 -5.58 17.93 0.71
CA TRP A 83 -5.82 16.80 -0.18
C TRP A 83 -7.07 17.04 -1.02
N LYS A 84 -6.93 16.92 -2.35
CA LYS A 84 -8.05 17.02 -3.32
C LYS A 84 -8.57 15.66 -3.76
N ALA A 85 -7.69 14.66 -3.78
CA ALA A 85 -7.98 13.28 -4.08
C ALA A 85 -7.54 12.36 -2.94
N ASP A 86 -8.30 11.28 -2.74
CA ASP A 86 -8.01 10.17 -1.82
C ASP A 86 -7.65 8.96 -2.68
N VAL A 87 -6.44 8.45 -2.51
CA VAL A 87 -6.07 7.12 -3.00
C VAL A 87 -6.25 6.15 -1.84
N HIS A 88 -7.38 5.45 -1.80
CA HIS A 88 -7.60 4.39 -0.84
C HIS A 88 -6.90 3.12 -1.32
N LEU A 89 -5.81 2.76 -0.64
CA LEU A 89 -5.06 1.54 -0.88
C LEU A 89 -5.47 0.48 0.14
N SER A 90 -6.01 -0.63 -0.36
CA SER A 90 -6.31 -1.83 0.44
C SER A 90 -5.37 -2.97 0.03
N LEU A 91 -4.66 -3.55 0.99
CA LEU A 91 -3.76 -4.69 0.75
C LEU A 91 -4.27 -5.92 1.50
N LYS A 92 -4.53 -7.03 0.81
CA LYS A 92 -4.82 -8.31 1.46
C LYS A 92 -3.48 -8.95 1.85
N TYR A 93 -3.28 -9.10 3.16
CA TYR A 93 -2.15 -9.84 3.70
C TYR A 93 -2.49 -11.34 3.77
N SER A 94 -1.52 -12.19 3.45
CA SER A 94 -1.68 -13.64 3.37
C SER A 94 -2.24 -14.22 4.67
N ASP A 95 -3.12 -15.22 4.54
CA ASP A 95 -3.57 -16.03 5.68
C ASP A 95 -2.43 -16.93 6.22
N GLU A 96 -1.43 -17.22 5.38
CA GLU A 96 -0.23 -17.99 5.70
C GLU A 96 1.03 -17.22 5.25
N PRO A 97 1.39 -16.10 5.91
CA PRO A 97 2.57 -15.33 5.53
C PRO A 97 3.84 -16.17 5.73
N GLN A 98 4.73 -16.14 4.75
CA GLN A 98 5.97 -16.90 4.74
C GLN A 98 7.14 -16.10 5.30
N VAL A 99 7.11 -14.77 5.18
CA VAL A 99 8.23 -13.89 5.55
C VAL A 99 7.85 -13.00 6.72
N GLY A 100 6.74 -12.28 6.61
CA GLY A 100 6.28 -11.36 7.63
C GLY A 100 5.50 -12.04 8.75
N PRO A 101 5.23 -11.29 9.83
CA PRO A 101 4.67 -11.86 11.05
C PRO A 101 3.19 -12.18 10.90
N SER A 102 2.77 -13.35 11.40
CA SER A 102 1.36 -13.69 11.52
C SER A 102 0.65 -13.03 12.71
N TYR A 103 1.42 -12.57 13.70
CA TYR A 103 0.96 -11.98 14.95
C TYR A 103 2.02 -11.01 15.49
N ALA A 104 1.57 -9.96 16.18
CA ALA A 104 2.44 -9.09 16.95
C ALA A 104 1.81 -8.70 18.29
N SER A 105 2.65 -8.61 19.33
CA SER A 105 2.22 -8.06 20.60
C SER A 105 1.82 -6.58 20.41
N GLY A 106 0.62 -6.21 20.84
CA GLY A 106 0.04 -4.88 20.65
C GLY A 106 -0.83 -4.76 19.40
N ALA A 107 -0.40 -5.25 18.24
CA ALA A 107 -1.19 -5.17 17.00
C ALA A 107 -2.11 -6.38 16.75
N GLY A 108 -1.95 -7.46 17.54
CA GLY A 108 -2.81 -8.63 17.48
C GLY A 108 -2.48 -9.58 16.32
N ILE A 109 -3.50 -10.25 15.80
CA ILE A 109 -3.37 -11.12 14.62
C ILE A 109 -3.15 -10.24 13.40
N LEU A 110 -2.17 -10.59 12.57
CA LEU A 110 -1.82 -9.84 11.35
C LEU A 110 -2.17 -10.62 10.08
N ARG A 111 -1.97 -11.95 10.10
CA ARG A 111 -2.32 -12.83 8.97
C ARG A 111 -3.79 -12.66 8.56
N GLY A 112 -4.03 -12.67 7.26
CA GLY A 112 -5.38 -12.61 6.70
C GLY A 112 -6.08 -11.25 6.79
N HIS A 113 -5.47 -10.24 7.41
CA HIS A 113 -6.06 -8.92 7.48
C HIS A 113 -6.03 -8.21 6.13
N THR A 114 -7.05 -7.39 5.89
CA THR A 114 -6.97 -6.31 4.90
C THR A 114 -6.40 -5.07 5.59
N LEU A 115 -5.25 -4.63 5.11
CA LEU A 115 -4.57 -3.41 5.51
C LEU A 115 -5.13 -2.25 4.71
N HIS A 116 -5.26 -1.08 5.33
CA HIS A 116 -5.91 0.07 4.72
C HIS A 116 -5.07 1.32 4.91
N TYR A 117 -4.85 2.02 3.79
CA TYR A 117 -4.12 3.25 3.74
C TYR A 117 -4.87 4.27 2.90
N ASN A 118 -4.72 5.54 3.24
CA ASN A 118 -5.18 6.65 2.42
C ASN A 118 -3.98 7.48 2.03
N LEU A 119 -3.70 7.57 0.73
CA LEU A 119 -2.62 8.37 0.18
C LEU A 119 -3.22 9.65 -0.40
N GLY A 120 -2.52 10.76 -0.26
CA GLY A 120 -2.96 12.01 -0.86
C GLY A 120 -1.81 12.96 -1.14
N GLY A 121 -2.01 13.76 -2.20
CA GLY A 121 -1.20 14.93 -2.52
C GLY A 121 -1.79 16.19 -1.89
N GLY A 122 -1.27 17.36 -2.25
CA GLY A 122 -1.75 18.66 -1.76
C GLY A 122 -0.69 19.40 -0.95
N GLU A 123 -1.14 20.23 0.01
CA GLU A 123 -0.24 21.04 0.84
C GLU A 123 0.68 20.18 1.73
N THR A 124 0.14 19.08 2.29
CA THR A 124 0.93 18.09 3.03
C THR A 124 0.78 16.70 2.41
N PRO A 125 1.57 16.36 1.37
CA PRO A 125 1.52 15.05 0.74
C PRO A 125 1.97 13.94 1.70
N GLY A 126 1.29 12.80 1.67
CA GLY A 126 1.61 11.69 2.56
C GLY A 126 0.60 10.56 2.51
N PHE A 127 0.68 9.68 3.51
CA PHE A 127 -0.34 8.66 3.72
C PHE A 127 -0.77 8.54 5.18
N LEU A 128 -1.98 8.06 5.38
CA LEU A 128 -2.51 7.62 6.67
C LEU A 128 -2.53 6.09 6.70
N ALA A 129 -1.95 5.51 7.75
CA ALA A 129 -2.09 4.08 8.04
C ALA A 129 -3.25 3.88 9.02
N THR A 130 -4.32 3.25 8.53
CA THR A 130 -5.56 3.04 9.28
C THR A 130 -5.55 1.63 9.87
N LYS A 131 -5.82 1.49 11.18
CA LYS A 131 -5.67 0.26 12.00
C LYS A 131 -4.24 -0.06 12.42
N GLN A 132 -4.13 -0.66 13.62
CA GLN A 132 -2.86 -1.08 14.22
C GLN A 132 -2.08 -2.09 13.37
N SER A 133 -2.76 -3.01 12.66
CA SER A 133 -2.09 -3.98 11.78
C SER A 133 -1.41 -3.30 10.59
N SER A 134 -2.06 -2.31 9.98
CA SER A 134 -1.49 -1.49 8.89
C SER A 134 -0.29 -0.68 9.39
N GLN A 135 -0.42 -0.08 10.58
CA GLN A 135 0.65 0.69 11.21
C GLN A 135 1.85 -0.19 11.54
N TYR A 136 1.63 -1.33 12.21
CA TYR A 136 2.67 -2.29 12.57
C TYR A 136 3.44 -2.79 11.36
N LEU A 137 2.74 -3.21 10.29
CA LEU A 137 3.41 -3.75 9.10
C LEU A 137 4.19 -2.67 8.34
N CYS A 138 3.80 -1.40 8.42
CA CYS A 138 4.62 -0.27 7.95
C CYS A 138 5.71 0.17 8.96
N GLY A 139 5.99 -0.60 10.02
CA GLY A 139 7.04 -0.27 11.00
C GLY A 139 6.72 0.98 11.82
N LEU A 140 5.45 1.40 11.85
CA LEU A 140 5.00 2.61 12.52
C LEU A 140 4.65 2.33 13.97
N SER A 141 4.85 3.33 14.82
CA SER A 141 4.29 3.31 16.17
C SER A 141 2.77 3.40 16.10
N PHE A 142 2.10 2.64 16.96
CA PHE A 142 0.65 2.70 17.15
C PHE A 142 0.35 2.79 18.65
N ASP A 143 -0.80 3.37 18.99
CA ASP A 143 -1.28 3.42 20.36
C ASP A 143 -2.56 2.59 20.53
N ASP A 144 -2.98 2.43 21.78
CA ASP A 144 -4.18 1.66 22.14
C ASP A 144 -5.49 2.36 21.72
N LYS A 145 -5.42 3.62 21.27
CA LYS A 145 -6.58 4.39 20.79
C LYS A 145 -6.87 4.08 19.33
N GLY A 146 -5.87 3.58 18.59
CA GLY A 146 -6.01 3.22 17.19
C GLY A 146 -6.16 4.44 16.29
N ASP A 147 -5.62 5.59 16.70
CA ASP A 147 -5.61 6.81 15.90
C ASP A 147 -4.83 6.58 14.60
N ASP A 148 -5.28 7.20 13.50
CA ASP A 148 -4.57 7.11 12.23
C ASP A 148 -3.21 7.82 12.32
N LEU A 149 -2.14 7.13 11.90
CA LEU A 149 -0.83 7.73 11.85
C LEU A 149 -0.55 8.30 10.46
N PHE A 150 -0.19 9.59 10.41
CA PHE A 150 0.24 10.26 9.19
C PHE A 150 1.74 10.12 8.97
N VAL A 151 2.12 9.74 7.75
CA VAL A 151 3.50 9.69 7.27
C VAL A 151 3.66 10.67 6.11
N PRO A 152 4.53 11.70 6.22
CA PRO A 152 4.78 12.63 5.13
C PRO A 152 5.55 11.93 4.01
N VAL A 153 5.03 12.04 2.79
CA VAL A 153 5.65 11.47 1.58
C VAL A 153 5.52 12.50 0.45
N PRO A 154 6.49 13.43 0.33
CA PRO A 154 6.44 14.54 -0.63
C PRO A 154 6.26 14.10 -2.09
N GLU A 155 6.71 12.88 -2.42
CA GLU A 155 6.59 12.30 -3.76
C GLU A 155 5.14 12.13 -4.21
N PHE A 156 4.15 12.12 -3.30
CA PHE A 156 2.72 12.09 -3.65
C PHE A 156 2.17 13.41 -4.18
N ILE A 157 2.99 14.45 -4.34
CA ILE A 157 2.54 15.76 -4.85
C ILE A 157 1.88 15.68 -6.24
N PHE A 158 2.18 14.66 -7.06
CA PHE A 158 1.52 14.46 -8.36
C PHE A 158 0.01 14.17 -8.26
N LEU A 159 -0.47 13.80 -7.07
CA LEU A 159 -1.89 13.65 -6.75
C LEU A 159 -2.59 14.99 -6.43
N ASP A 160 -1.86 16.12 -6.43
CA ASP A 160 -2.43 17.46 -6.28
C ASP A 160 -2.94 18.00 -7.62
N ARG A 161 -4.07 17.48 -8.10
CA ARG A 161 -4.72 17.91 -9.33
C ARG A 161 -6.23 17.97 -9.20
#